data_AF-A0A218UN18-F1
#
_entry.id   AF-A0A218UN18-F1
#
_cell.length_a   1.000
_cell.length_b   1.000
_cell.length_c   1.000
_cell.angle_alpha   90.00
_cell.angle_beta   90.00
_cell.angle_gamma   90.00
#
_symmetry.space_group_name_H-M   'P 1'
#
loop_
_entity.id
_entity.type
_entity.pdbx_description
1 polymer ?
#
loop_
_entity_poly.entity_id
_entity_poly.type
_entity_poly.pdbx_seq_one_letter_code
_entity_poly.pdbx_strand_id
1 'polypeptide(L)'
;MAARPALLLLLLLMAAAAPDPAHGSQGDREPLYRECLSRCERQNCSGAALRNFRARQPLYMGLTGWTCRDECQYECMWLTVRLYQQGGHRVPQFHGKEPASALASFLNGLASLVMLLRYRAAVPPAAPTYPTCVAFAWARRLPHVWKCAAAVLLLQALALLELLDFPPLLWVLDAHALWHIGTIPLNVLFYSFLMDDSLYLLKANSDLFKVD
;
A
#
# COMPACT_ATOMS: atom_id res chain seq x y z
N MET A 1 7.63 10.52 -34.25
CA MET A 1 8.55 9.36 -34.16
C MET A 1 9.28 9.25 -32.81
N ALA A 2 8.73 9.78 -31.70
CA ALA A 2 9.39 9.79 -30.37
C ALA A 2 8.90 8.71 -29.38
N ALA A 3 7.97 7.84 -29.77
CA ALA A 3 7.37 6.83 -28.88
C ALA A 3 8.21 5.55 -28.73
N ARG A 4 9.07 5.25 -29.71
CA ARG A 4 9.94 4.06 -29.72
C ARG A 4 11.05 4.05 -28.65
N PRO A 5 11.77 5.16 -28.37
CA PRO A 5 12.79 5.15 -27.32
C PRO A 5 12.18 5.07 -25.92
N ALA A 6 11.01 5.67 -25.69
CA ALA A 6 10.32 5.59 -24.40
C ALA A 6 9.82 4.16 -24.10
N LEU A 7 9.29 3.46 -25.12
CA LEU A 7 8.88 2.05 -24.99
C LEU A 7 10.09 1.13 -24.76
N LEU A 8 11.22 1.38 -25.43
CA LEU A 8 12.45 0.62 -25.21
C LEU A 8 13.03 0.86 -23.81
N LEU A 9 13.00 2.11 -23.32
CA LEU A 9 13.45 2.43 -21.96
C LEU A 9 12.56 1.77 -20.91
N LEU A 10 11.23 1.75 -21.13
CA LEU A 10 10.29 1.06 -20.27
C LEU A 10 10.54 -0.47 -20.26
N LEU A 11 10.77 -1.08 -21.43
CA LEU A 11 11.09 -2.50 -21.55
C LEU A 11 12.44 -2.87 -20.93
N LEU A 12 13.44 -1.99 -21.03
CA LEU A 12 14.75 -2.16 -20.40
C LEU A 12 14.67 -2.03 -18.86
N LEU A 13 13.85 -1.11 -18.34
CA LEU A 13 13.56 -1.00 -16.91
C LEU A 13 12.83 -2.24 -16.37
N MET A 14 11.91 -2.82 -17.16
CA MET A 14 11.22 -4.07 -16.80
C MET A 14 12.15 -5.30 -16.89
N ALA A 15 13.12 -5.31 -17.80
CA ALA A 15 14.11 -6.39 -17.92
C ALA A 15 15.19 -6.34 -16.83
N ALA A 16 15.55 -5.15 -16.34
CA ALA A 16 16.44 -4.97 -15.18
C ALA A 16 15.79 -5.38 -13.85
N ALA A 17 14.47 -5.60 -13.84
CA ALA A 17 13.72 -6.16 -12.72
C ALA A 17 13.54 -7.69 -12.83
N ALA A 18 14.23 -8.36 -13.76
CA ALA A 18 14.24 -9.82 -13.80
C ALA A 18 14.87 -10.34 -12.48
N PRO A 19 14.16 -11.17 -11.70
CA PRO A 19 14.67 -11.65 -10.43
C PRO A 19 15.91 -12.52 -10.66
N ASP A 20 16.99 -12.20 -9.95
CA ASP A 20 18.14 -13.09 -9.74
C ASP A 20 17.66 -14.51 -9.37
N PRO A 21 18.41 -15.58 -9.69
CA PRO A 21 18.10 -16.93 -9.25
C PRO A 21 17.92 -16.91 -7.73
N ALA A 22 16.69 -17.20 -7.31
CA ALA A 22 16.15 -17.01 -5.97
C ALA A 22 17.02 -17.71 -4.92
N HIS A 23 18.01 -16.98 -4.45
CA HIS A 23 18.69 -17.28 -3.21
C HIS A 23 17.64 -17.05 -2.13
N GLY A 24 17.05 -18.14 -1.62
CA GLY A 24 16.12 -18.09 -0.48
C GLY A 24 16.69 -17.17 0.60
N SER A 25 15.83 -16.37 1.22
CA SER A 25 16.29 -15.30 2.11
C SER A 25 17.08 -15.89 3.29
N GLN A 26 17.81 -15.04 4.03
CA GLN A 26 18.61 -15.52 5.16
C GLN A 26 17.77 -16.37 6.14
N GLY A 27 16.54 -15.95 6.43
CA GLY A 27 15.60 -16.70 7.27
C GLY A 27 15.17 -18.04 6.69
N ASP A 28 15.00 -18.14 5.37
CA ASP A 28 14.61 -19.41 4.71
C ASP A 28 15.70 -20.49 4.83
N ARG A 29 16.94 -20.07 5.10
CA ARG A 29 18.09 -20.97 5.32
C ARG A 29 18.27 -21.37 6.78
N GLU A 30 17.58 -20.72 7.70
CA GLU A 30 17.75 -20.95 9.14
C GLU A 30 17.38 -22.40 9.50
N PRO A 31 18.28 -23.19 10.12
CA PRO A 31 18.00 -24.59 10.46
C PRO A 31 16.73 -24.76 11.30
N LEU A 32 16.52 -23.85 12.26
CA LEU A 32 15.36 -23.87 13.15
C LEU A 32 14.03 -23.65 12.40
N TYR A 33 14.03 -22.77 11.40
CA TYR A 33 12.89 -22.58 10.51
C TYR A 33 12.62 -23.84 9.66
N ARG A 34 13.66 -24.41 9.05
CA ARG A 34 13.54 -25.58 8.16
C ARG A 34 13.08 -26.84 8.90
N GLU A 35 13.56 -27.05 10.13
CA GLU A 35 13.10 -28.17 10.96
C GLU A 35 11.62 -28.01 11.34
N CYS A 36 11.23 -26.81 11.78
CA CYS A 36 9.83 -26.50 12.08
C CYS A 36 8.93 -26.77 10.86
N LEU A 37 9.31 -26.26 9.68
CA LEU A 37 8.53 -26.40 8.45
C LEU A 37 8.32 -27.88 8.09
N SER A 38 9.39 -28.69 8.10
CA SER A 38 9.32 -30.13 7.82
C SER A 38 8.44 -30.88 8.82
N ARG A 39 8.46 -30.48 10.10
CA ARG A 39 7.61 -31.08 11.13
C ARG A 39 6.14 -30.69 10.91
N CYS A 40 5.86 -29.41 10.68
CA CYS A 40 4.50 -28.90 10.46
C CYS A 40 3.85 -29.55 9.23
N GLU A 41 4.54 -29.57 8.08
CA GLU A 41 3.99 -30.13 6.83
C GLU A 41 3.61 -31.61 7.00
N ARG A 42 4.49 -32.41 7.63
CA ARG A 42 4.23 -33.84 7.86
C ARG A 42 3.02 -34.09 8.75
N GLN A 43 2.85 -33.27 9.79
CA GLN A 43 1.79 -33.45 10.79
C GLN A 43 0.44 -32.89 10.32
N ASN A 44 0.43 -31.73 9.67
CA ASN A 44 -0.78 -30.95 9.43
C ASN A 44 -1.27 -31.00 7.98
N CYS A 45 -0.39 -31.26 7.01
CA CYS A 45 -0.71 -31.15 5.58
C CYS A 45 -1.01 -32.48 4.90
N SER A 46 -1.40 -33.51 5.67
CA SER A 46 -1.80 -34.81 5.14
C SER A 46 -3.11 -35.33 5.78
N GLY A 47 -3.78 -36.25 5.07
CA GLY A 47 -4.92 -37.01 5.61
C GLY A 47 -6.08 -36.16 6.15
N ALA A 48 -6.49 -36.46 7.39
CA ALA A 48 -7.60 -35.77 8.06
C ALA A 48 -7.27 -34.33 8.46
N ALA A 49 -6.00 -34.05 8.81
CA ALA A 49 -5.56 -32.72 9.20
C ALA A 49 -5.70 -31.72 8.03
N LEU A 50 -5.29 -32.11 6.82
CA LEU A 50 -5.45 -31.28 5.63
C LEU A 50 -6.92 -30.98 5.31
N ARG A 51 -7.82 -31.95 5.51
CA ARG A 51 -9.27 -31.73 5.32
C ARG A 51 -9.83 -30.75 6.36
N ASN A 52 -9.41 -30.88 7.62
CA ASN A 52 -9.82 -29.96 8.68
C ASN A 52 -9.31 -28.54 8.43
N PHE A 53 -8.06 -28.38 7.97
CA PHE A 53 -7.52 -27.09 7.53
C PHE A 53 -8.39 -26.47 6.45
N ARG A 54 -8.66 -27.18 5.35
CA ARG A 54 -9.49 -26.68 4.24
C ARG A 54 -10.92 -26.32 4.68
N ALA A 55 -11.51 -27.08 5.60
CA ALA A 55 -12.86 -26.83 6.10
C ALA A 55 -12.94 -25.58 7.00
N ARG A 56 -11.83 -25.20 7.66
CA ARG A 56 -11.76 -24.04 8.55
C ARG A 56 -11.10 -22.82 7.91
N GLN A 57 -10.55 -22.97 6.71
CA GLN A 57 -9.79 -21.91 6.05
C GLN A 57 -10.70 -20.71 5.75
N PRO A 58 -10.30 -19.49 6.13
CA PRO A 58 -11.02 -18.28 5.74
C PRO A 58 -11.15 -18.15 4.23
N LEU A 59 -12.30 -17.66 3.76
CA LEU A 59 -12.59 -17.52 2.33
C LEU A 59 -11.53 -16.73 1.57
N TYR A 60 -11.07 -15.60 2.13
CA TYR A 60 -10.07 -14.75 1.46
C TYR A 60 -8.75 -15.50 1.24
N MET A 61 -8.31 -16.29 2.21
CA MET A 61 -7.10 -17.11 2.10
C MET A 61 -7.25 -18.19 1.03
N GLY A 62 -8.40 -18.86 0.99
CA GLY A 62 -8.70 -19.84 -0.05
C GLY A 62 -8.71 -19.22 -1.45
N LEU A 63 -9.29 -18.03 -1.60
CA LEU A 63 -9.35 -17.29 -2.87
C LEU A 63 -7.97 -16.80 -3.34
N THR A 64 -7.10 -16.40 -2.42
CA THR A 64 -5.72 -15.98 -2.74
C THR A 64 -4.74 -17.14 -2.84
N GLY A 65 -5.23 -18.39 -2.90
CA GLY A 65 -4.39 -19.56 -3.11
C GLY A 65 -3.51 -19.95 -1.91
N TRP A 66 -3.85 -19.50 -0.71
CA TRP A 66 -3.13 -19.88 0.50
C TRP A 66 -3.27 -21.38 0.75
N THR A 67 -2.15 -22.08 0.87
CA THR A 67 -2.10 -23.53 1.05
C THR A 67 -1.74 -23.91 2.48
N CYS A 68 -1.94 -25.18 2.85
CA CYS A 68 -1.46 -25.69 4.15
C CYS A 68 0.06 -25.53 4.32
N ARG A 69 0.80 -25.58 3.21
CA ARG A 69 2.25 -25.34 3.24
C ARG A 69 2.55 -23.89 3.60
N ASP A 70 1.80 -22.95 3.04
CA ASP A 70 1.95 -21.52 3.34
C ASP A 70 1.63 -21.23 4.81
N GLU A 71 0.62 -21.89 5.37
CA GLU A 71 0.30 -21.84 6.80
C GLU A 71 1.51 -22.29 7.66
N CYS A 72 2.11 -23.43 7.32
CA CYS A 72 3.31 -23.91 8.02
C CYS A 72 4.51 -22.98 7.85
N GLN A 73 4.70 -22.38 6.68
CA GLN A 73 5.76 -21.38 6.47
C GLN A 73 5.54 -20.15 7.33
N TYR A 74 4.31 -19.64 7.40
CA TYR A 74 3.94 -18.47 8.18
C TYR A 74 4.13 -18.71 9.70
N GLU A 75 3.60 -19.82 10.22
CA GLU A 75 3.73 -20.16 11.64
C GLU A 75 5.18 -20.39 12.06
N CYS A 76 5.95 -21.12 11.24
CA CYS A 76 7.36 -21.38 11.53
C CYS A 76 8.22 -20.12 11.43
N MET A 77 7.93 -19.22 10.48
CA MET A 77 8.56 -17.91 10.40
C MET A 77 8.35 -17.15 11.72
N TRP A 78 7.10 -17.02 12.18
CA TRP A 78 6.81 -16.28 13.43
C TRP A 78 7.36 -16.95 14.68
N LEU A 79 7.44 -18.29 14.71
CA LEU A 79 8.16 -18.99 15.77
C LEU A 79 9.64 -18.60 15.79
N THR A 80 10.32 -18.64 14.65
CA THR A 80 11.74 -18.25 14.55
C THR A 80 11.93 -16.78 14.94
N VAL A 81 11.08 -15.87 14.46
CA VAL A 81 11.11 -14.44 14.83
C VAL A 81 11.03 -14.25 16.34
N ARG A 82 10.06 -14.90 17.00
CA ARG A 82 9.87 -14.81 18.47
C ARG A 82 11.11 -15.29 19.23
N LEU A 83 11.72 -16.40 18.79
CA LEU A 83 12.91 -16.94 19.42
C LEU A 83 14.13 -16.02 19.28
N TYR A 84 14.30 -15.39 18.11
CA TYR A 84 15.36 -14.39 17.91
C TYR A 84 15.16 -13.16 18.78
N GLN A 85 13.93 -12.64 18.84
CA GLN A 85 13.59 -11.49 19.67
C GLN A 85 13.82 -11.78 21.16
N GLN A 86 13.41 -12.95 21.65
CA GLN A 86 13.66 -13.37 23.03
C GLN A 86 15.15 -13.55 23.34
N GLY A 87 15.93 -14.02 22.36
CA GLY A 87 17.39 -14.13 22.47
C GLY A 87 18.15 -12.81 22.29
N GLY A 88 17.45 -11.69 22.02
CA GLY A 88 18.09 -10.40 21.73
C GLY A 88 18.88 -10.36 20.43
N HIS A 89 18.63 -11.30 19.51
CA HIS A 89 19.29 -11.38 18.21
C HIS A 89 18.50 -10.59 17.15
N ARG A 90 19.22 -10.12 16.13
CA ARG A 90 18.60 -9.45 14.98
C ARG A 90 17.81 -10.47 14.16
N VAL A 91 16.53 -10.21 13.97
CA VAL A 91 15.63 -11.08 13.20
C VAL A 91 16.08 -11.15 11.73
N PRO A 92 16.30 -12.35 11.16
CA PRO A 92 16.64 -12.48 9.75
C PRO A 92 15.41 -12.25 8.87
N GLN A 93 15.63 -11.83 7.63
CA GLN A 93 14.55 -11.62 6.67
C GLN A 93 14.04 -12.97 6.13
N PHE A 94 12.72 -13.16 6.08
CA PHE A 94 12.05 -14.33 5.50
C PHE A 94 11.34 -13.98 4.18
N HIS A 95 11.33 -14.90 3.22
CA HIS A 95 10.53 -14.82 1.99
C HIS A 95 10.66 -13.53 1.13
N GLY A 96 11.80 -12.82 1.20
CA GLY A 96 12.15 -11.75 0.24
C GLY A 96 11.11 -10.63 0.07
N LYS A 97 10.62 -10.04 1.17
CA LYS A 97 9.43 -9.16 1.19
C LYS A 97 9.61 -7.68 0.82
N GLU A 98 10.74 -7.26 0.24
CA GLU A 98 10.99 -5.83 -0.02
C GLU A 98 10.39 -5.22 -1.32
N PRO A 99 10.23 -5.93 -2.46
CA PRO A 99 9.97 -5.22 -3.71
C PRO A 99 8.57 -4.61 -3.82
N ALA A 100 7.55 -5.23 -3.22
CA ALA A 100 6.16 -4.78 -3.38
C ALA A 100 5.83 -3.52 -2.57
N SER A 101 6.17 -3.50 -1.27
CA SER A 101 5.94 -2.35 -0.39
C SER A 101 6.81 -1.16 -0.78
N ALA A 102 8.05 -1.40 -1.21
CA ALA A 102 8.94 -0.36 -1.74
C ALA A 102 8.39 0.23 -3.05
N LEU A 103 7.94 -0.61 -3.99
CA LEU A 103 7.32 -0.16 -5.24
C LEU A 103 6.03 0.62 -4.97
N ALA A 104 5.16 0.11 -4.09
CA ALA A 104 3.92 0.79 -3.72
C ALA A 104 4.20 2.18 -3.10
N SER A 105 5.20 2.28 -2.21
CA SER A 105 5.64 3.56 -1.64
C SER A 105 6.14 4.52 -2.69
N PHE A 106 6.97 4.04 -3.63
CA PHE A 106 7.49 4.85 -4.73
C PHE A 106 6.35 5.37 -5.62
N LEU A 107 5.40 4.52 -5.99
CA LEU A 107 4.25 4.89 -6.80
C LEU A 107 3.34 5.89 -6.08
N ASN A 108 3.13 5.71 -4.76
CA ASN A 108 2.39 6.66 -3.94
C ASN A 108 3.09 8.04 -3.91
N GLY A 109 4.39 8.06 -3.66
CA GLY A 109 5.19 9.29 -3.71
C GLY A 109 5.18 9.97 -5.09
N LEU A 110 5.25 9.19 -6.17
CA LEU A 110 5.15 9.69 -7.54
C LEU A 110 3.76 10.29 -7.82
N ALA A 111 2.69 9.65 -7.36
CA ALA A 111 1.33 10.17 -7.49
C ALA A 111 1.18 11.51 -6.75
N SER A 112 1.70 11.61 -5.52
CA SER A 112 1.72 12.87 -4.77
C SER A 112 2.49 13.96 -5.49
N LEU A 113 3.67 13.64 -6.06
CA LEU A 113 4.48 14.59 -6.83
C LEU A 113 3.76 15.07 -8.10
N VAL A 114 3.22 14.15 -8.91
CA VAL A 114 2.49 14.50 -10.13
C VAL A 114 1.29 15.39 -9.82
N MET A 115 0.54 15.07 -8.77
CA MET A 115 -0.61 15.88 -8.38
C MET A 115 -0.21 17.25 -7.80
N LEU A 116 0.90 17.34 -7.08
CA LEU A 116 1.48 18.62 -6.65
C LEU A 116 1.89 19.49 -7.84
N LEU A 117 2.56 18.91 -8.84
CA LEU A 117 2.95 19.62 -10.04
C LEU A 117 1.73 20.11 -10.83
N ARG A 118 0.69 19.28 -10.95
CA ARG A 118 -0.58 19.66 -11.57
C ARG A 118 -1.27 20.80 -10.81
N TYR A 119 -1.31 20.72 -9.49
CA TYR A 119 -1.86 21.79 -8.65
C TYR A 119 -1.14 23.11 -8.89
N ARG A 120 0.20 23.10 -8.86
CA ARG A 120 1.02 24.30 -9.12
C ARG A 120 0.85 24.87 -10.53
N ALA A 121 0.57 24.03 -11.51
CA ALA A 121 0.29 24.48 -12.88
C ALA A 121 -1.13 25.05 -13.03
N ALA A 122 -2.12 24.52 -12.30
CA ALA A 122 -3.52 24.91 -12.40
C ALA A 122 -3.89 26.10 -11.52
N VAL A 123 -3.23 26.28 -10.37
CA VAL A 123 -3.57 27.28 -9.36
C VAL A 123 -2.47 28.35 -9.27
N PRO A 124 -2.78 29.64 -9.50
CA PRO A 124 -1.79 30.70 -9.38
C PRO A 124 -1.35 30.91 -7.92
N PRO A 125 -0.09 31.31 -7.66
CA PRO A 125 0.42 31.55 -6.29
C PRO A 125 -0.33 32.62 -5.49
N ALA A 126 -1.08 33.49 -6.17
CA ALA A 126 -1.91 34.53 -5.54
C ALA A 126 -3.23 33.99 -4.93
N ALA A 127 -3.50 32.68 -5.08
CA ALA A 127 -4.66 32.06 -4.47
C ALA A 127 -4.58 32.14 -2.93
N PRO A 128 -5.67 32.52 -2.24
CA PRO A 128 -5.71 32.66 -0.78
C PRO A 128 -5.77 31.27 -0.10
N THR A 129 -4.78 30.43 -0.35
CA THR A 129 -4.83 29.01 0.01
C THR A 129 -4.06 28.77 1.28
N TYR A 130 -4.73 28.86 2.44
CA TYR A 130 -4.37 28.04 3.61
C TYR A 130 -5.40 28.02 4.77
N PRO A 131 -6.02 29.11 5.24
CA PRO A 131 -6.71 29.07 6.53
C PRO A 131 -8.15 28.53 6.48
N THR A 132 -8.72 28.28 5.30
CA THR A 132 -10.19 28.15 5.13
C THR A 132 -10.69 26.71 5.05
N CYS A 133 -9.81 25.73 4.77
CA CYS A 133 -10.20 24.33 4.53
C CYS A 133 -10.83 23.63 5.73
N VAL A 134 -10.55 24.06 6.97
CA VAL A 134 -11.10 23.41 8.17
C VAL A 134 -12.26 24.18 8.79
N ALA A 135 -12.27 25.51 8.71
CA ALA A 135 -13.24 26.34 9.44
C ALA A 135 -14.49 26.76 8.64
N PHE A 136 -14.37 27.03 7.33
CA PHE A 136 -15.46 27.63 6.55
C PHE A 136 -16.17 26.65 5.60
N ALA A 137 -15.47 25.59 5.17
CA ALA A 137 -15.99 24.56 4.27
C ALA A 137 -17.15 23.72 4.87
N TRP A 138 -17.22 23.60 6.21
CA TRP A 138 -18.32 22.92 6.89
C TRP A 138 -19.59 23.78 7.03
N ALA A 139 -19.44 25.11 7.03
CA ALA A 139 -20.56 26.04 7.23
C ALA A 139 -21.34 26.34 5.93
N ARG A 140 -20.70 26.24 4.76
CA ARG A 140 -21.32 26.43 3.44
C ARG A 140 -21.19 25.14 2.63
N ARG A 141 -22.30 24.52 2.26
CA ARG A 141 -22.37 23.26 1.47
C ARG A 141 -21.86 23.43 0.03
N LEU A 142 -20.56 23.68 -0.13
CA LEU A 142 -19.95 23.79 -1.45
C LEU A 142 -19.90 22.41 -2.13
N PRO A 143 -20.12 22.34 -3.46
CA PRO A 143 -20.29 21.08 -4.18
C PRO A 143 -19.02 20.22 -4.27
N HIS A 144 -17.85 20.75 -3.95
CA HIS A 144 -16.56 20.03 -3.97
C HIS A 144 -16.13 19.49 -2.59
N VAL A 145 -16.75 19.91 -1.48
CA VAL A 145 -16.33 19.54 -0.10
C VAL A 145 -16.43 18.04 0.18
N TRP A 146 -17.34 17.33 -0.50
CA TRP A 146 -17.44 15.86 -0.38
C TRP A 146 -16.14 15.16 -0.77
N LYS A 147 -15.33 15.72 -1.69
CA LYS A 147 -14.04 15.15 -2.09
C LYS A 147 -13.04 15.14 -0.94
N CYS A 148 -13.02 16.22 -0.15
CA CYS A 148 -12.19 16.33 1.05
C CYS A 148 -12.67 15.37 2.15
N ALA A 149 -13.97 15.37 2.43
CA ALA A 149 -14.55 14.46 3.41
C ALA A 149 -14.30 12.98 3.05
N ALA A 150 -14.50 12.61 1.78
CA ALA A 150 -14.20 11.27 1.28
C ALA A 150 -12.70 10.95 1.38
N ALA A 151 -11.82 11.88 1.02
CA ALA A 151 -10.37 11.68 1.12
C ALA A 151 -9.92 11.40 2.57
N VAL A 152 -10.42 12.17 3.54
CA VAL A 152 -10.11 11.98 4.97
C VAL A 152 -10.67 10.66 5.50
N LEU A 153 -11.94 10.36 5.22
CA LEU A 153 -12.58 9.13 5.69
C LEU A 153 -11.92 7.88 5.11
N LEU A 154 -11.57 7.90 3.81
CA LEU A 154 -10.90 6.79 3.16
C LEU A 154 -9.45 6.64 3.61
N LEU A 155 -8.74 7.76 3.86
CA LEU A 155 -7.40 7.71 4.45
C LEU A 155 -7.46 7.05 5.84
N GLN A 156 -8.45 7.42 6.66
CA GLN A 156 -8.58 6.82 7.98
C GLN A 156 -8.98 5.34 7.92
N ALA A 157 -9.87 4.97 7.00
CA ALA A 157 -10.27 3.58 6.78
C ALA A 157 -9.11 2.71 6.29
N LEU A 158 -8.30 3.21 5.36
CA LEU A 158 -7.12 2.49 4.87
C LEU A 158 -6.06 2.36 5.99
N ALA A 159 -5.98 3.30 6.95
CA ALA A 159 -4.95 3.26 7.99
C ALA A 159 -5.20 2.12 8.96
N LEU A 160 -6.46 1.70 9.07
CA LEU A 160 -6.85 0.51 9.81
C LEU A 160 -6.29 -0.77 9.20
N LEU A 161 -5.90 -0.78 7.91
CA LEU A 161 -5.24 -1.95 7.31
C LEU A 161 -3.90 -2.25 7.99
N GLU A 162 -3.17 -1.24 8.48
CA GLU A 162 -1.94 -1.46 9.25
C GLU A 162 -2.19 -2.18 10.58
N LEU A 163 -3.41 -2.09 11.14
CA LEU A 163 -3.76 -2.78 12.39
C LEU A 163 -4.24 -4.22 12.19
N LEU A 164 -4.65 -4.61 10.97
CA LEU A 164 -5.24 -5.92 10.72
C LEU A 164 -4.20 -7.05 10.62
N ASP A 165 -2.91 -6.72 10.60
CA ASP A 165 -1.75 -7.63 10.70
C ASP A 165 -1.95 -8.99 9.98
N PHE A 166 -2.50 -8.94 8.77
CA PHE A 166 -2.90 -10.15 8.04
C PHE A 166 -1.73 -10.77 7.27
N PRO A 167 -1.74 -12.10 7.05
CA PRO A 167 -0.71 -12.76 6.25
C PRO A 167 -0.65 -12.20 4.83
N PRO A 168 0.55 -12.09 4.22
CA PRO A 168 0.70 -11.46 2.92
C PRO A 168 -0.11 -12.19 1.85
N LEU A 169 -0.91 -11.44 1.09
CA LEU A 169 -1.66 -11.99 -0.03
C LEU A 169 -0.67 -12.37 -1.15
N LEU A 170 -0.79 -13.60 -1.65
CA LEU A 170 0.09 -14.15 -2.70
C LEU A 170 1.59 -14.10 -2.36
N TRP A 171 1.96 -14.00 -1.07
CA TRP A 171 3.34 -13.75 -0.62
C TRP A 171 3.96 -12.43 -1.10
N VAL A 172 3.16 -11.53 -1.68
CA VAL A 172 3.64 -10.28 -2.29
C VAL A 172 3.03 -9.05 -1.62
N LEU A 173 1.72 -9.05 -1.36
CA LEU A 173 1.00 -7.87 -0.85
C LEU A 173 0.72 -8.02 0.64
N ASP A 174 1.50 -7.32 1.46
CA ASP A 174 1.22 -7.18 2.89
C ASP A 174 0.28 -5.99 3.18
N ALA A 175 -0.09 -5.84 4.45
CA ALA A 175 -0.92 -4.73 4.92
C ALA A 175 -0.35 -3.36 4.54
N HIS A 176 0.97 -3.19 4.63
CA HIS A 176 1.63 -1.93 4.37
C HIS A 176 1.67 -1.60 2.86
N ALA A 177 1.92 -2.58 2.00
CA ALA A 177 1.81 -2.45 0.55
C ALA A 177 0.39 -2.05 0.13
N LEU A 178 -0.63 -2.69 0.71
CA LEU A 178 -2.04 -2.38 0.41
C LEU A 178 -2.44 -0.98 0.89
N TRP A 179 -1.91 -0.51 2.01
CA TRP A 179 -2.05 0.87 2.46
C TRP A 179 -1.51 1.87 1.44
N HIS A 180 -0.27 1.67 0.95
CA HIS A 180 0.32 2.52 -0.08
C HIS A 180 -0.47 2.48 -1.39
N ILE A 181 -0.91 1.30 -1.84
CA ILE A 181 -1.72 1.16 -3.05
C ILE A 181 -3.06 1.90 -2.90
N GLY A 182 -3.72 1.76 -1.75
CA GLY A 182 -5.00 2.43 -1.48
C GLY A 182 -4.91 3.94 -1.40
N THR A 183 -3.76 4.49 -1.01
CA THR A 183 -3.56 5.95 -0.89
C THR A 183 -3.25 6.65 -2.21
N ILE A 184 -2.87 5.92 -3.26
CA ILE A 184 -2.67 6.46 -4.62
C ILE A 184 -3.91 7.21 -5.15
N PRO A 185 -5.11 6.61 -5.23
CA PRO A 185 -6.31 7.32 -5.70
C PRO A 185 -6.74 8.45 -4.76
N LEU A 186 -6.40 8.38 -3.46
CA LEU A 186 -6.71 9.44 -2.50
C LEU A 186 -5.92 10.71 -2.77
N ASN A 187 -4.65 10.58 -3.18
CA ASN A 187 -3.88 11.74 -3.63
C ASN A 187 -4.61 12.44 -4.79
N VAL A 188 -5.12 11.70 -5.76
CA VAL A 188 -5.84 12.28 -6.90
C VAL A 188 -7.10 13.02 -6.45
N LEU A 189 -7.89 12.40 -5.57
CA LEU A 189 -9.12 12.98 -5.04
C LEU A 189 -8.87 14.24 -4.22
N PHE A 190 -7.87 14.20 -3.35
CA PHE A 190 -7.51 15.32 -2.48
C PHE A 190 -7.00 16.53 -3.27
N TYR A 191 -6.12 16.32 -4.25
CA TYR A 191 -5.66 17.43 -5.10
C TYR A 191 -6.78 17.96 -6.02
N SER A 192 -7.73 17.12 -6.44
CA SER A 192 -8.93 17.60 -7.15
C SER A 192 -9.76 18.54 -6.27
N PHE A 193 -9.93 18.22 -4.99
CA PHE A 193 -10.58 19.12 -4.03
C PHE A 193 -9.82 20.44 -3.91
N LEU A 194 -8.50 20.40 -3.72
CA LEU A 194 -7.69 21.61 -3.56
C LEU A 194 -7.76 22.52 -4.80
N MET A 195 -7.74 21.96 -6.00
CA MET A 195 -7.88 22.75 -7.23
C MET A 195 -9.24 23.44 -7.31
N ASP A 196 -10.33 22.71 -7.06
CA ASP A 196 -11.68 23.28 -7.09
C ASP A 196 -11.86 24.40 -6.05
N ASP A 197 -11.34 24.19 -4.83
CA ASP A 197 -11.45 25.16 -3.74
C ASP A 197 -10.67 26.45 -4.04
N SER A 198 -9.41 26.30 -4.48
CA SER A 198 -8.55 27.43 -4.84
C SER A 198 -9.15 28.26 -5.99
N LEU A 199 -9.67 27.61 -7.02
CA LEU A 199 -10.29 28.29 -8.16
C LEU A 199 -11.62 28.97 -7.78
N TYR A 200 -12.42 28.35 -6.92
CA TYR A 200 -13.63 28.96 -6.38
C TYR A 200 -13.30 30.24 -5.59
N LEU A 201 -12.32 30.19 -4.69
CA LEU A 201 -11.91 31.34 -3.88
C LEU A 201 -11.35 32.50 -4.71
N LEU A 202 -10.56 32.19 -5.75
CA LEU A 202 -10.06 33.20 -6.69
C LEU A 202 -11.20 33.93 -7.39
N LYS A 203 -12.21 33.19 -7.86
CA LYS A 203 -13.39 33.79 -8.50
C LYS A 203 -14.21 34.61 -7.50
N ALA A 204 -14.50 34.06 -6.33
CA ALA A 204 -15.28 34.74 -5.30
C ALA A 204 -14.64 36.07 -4.87
N ASN A 205 -13.32 36.10 -4.69
CA ASN A 205 -12.59 37.31 -4.37
C ASN A 205 -12.58 38.29 -5.55
N SER A 206 -12.36 37.83 -6.78
CA SER A 206 -12.41 38.70 -7.96
C SER A 206 -13.78 39.32 -8.18
N ASP A 207 -14.86 38.58 -7.91
CA ASP A 207 -16.23 39.08 -8.05
C ASP A 207 -16.53 40.12 -6.94
N LEU A 208 -16.00 39.93 -5.73
CA LEU A 208 -16.08 40.92 -4.65
C LEU A 208 -15.44 42.27 -5.06
N PHE A 209 -14.22 42.23 -5.60
CA PHE A 209 -13.50 43.44 -6.05
C PHE A 209 -14.12 44.16 -7.26
N LYS A 210 -15.09 43.57 -7.96
CA LYS A 210 -15.80 44.22 -9.08
C LYS A 210 -17.07 44.96 -8.65
N VAL A 211 -17.56 44.68 -7.44
CA VAL A 211 -18.77 45.30 -6.90
C VAL A 211 -18.45 46.58 -6.12
N ASP A 212 -17.19 46.74 -5.70
CA ASP A 212 -16.62 47.96 -5.09
C ASP A 212 -16.10 48.96 -6.14
#